data_AF-A0A7V4G9U0-F1
#
_entry.id   AF-A0A7V4G9U0-F1
#
_cell.length_a   1.000
_cell.length_b   1.000
_cell.length_c   1.000
_cell.angle_alpha   90.00
_cell.angle_beta   90.00
_cell.angle_gamma   90.00
#
_symmetry.space_group_name_H-M   'P 1'
#
loop_
_entity.id
_entity.type
_entity.pdbx_description
1 polymer ?
#
loop_
_entity_poly.entity_id
_entity_poly.type
_entity_poly.pdbx_seq_one_letter_code
_entity_poly.pdbx_strand_id
1 'polypeptide(L)'
;MDPKKMGKQMLDFYKTTFDNSFAAMMMLQEQMERMANLYWGQMANVPDEVKKGVAEWTKSYKKNCEDFKKMMDDSFKKLEAFLGEAEKAEKAKTA
;
A
#
# COMPACT_ATOMS: atom_id res chain seq x y z
N MET A 1 27.79 5.39 13.39
CA MET A 1 27.33 5.04 12.02
C MET A 1 27.17 6.32 11.24
N ASP A 2 27.40 6.31 9.93
CA ASP A 2 27.14 7.46 9.07
C ASP A 2 25.62 7.79 9.08
N PRO A 3 25.20 8.99 9.49
CA PRO A 3 23.78 9.39 9.53
C PRO A 3 23.02 9.16 8.22
N LYS A 4 23.70 9.22 7.07
CA LYS A 4 23.08 8.99 5.75
C LYS A 4 22.80 7.51 5.49
N LYS A 5 23.75 6.63 5.86
CA LYS A 5 23.52 5.18 5.84
C LYS A 5 22.37 4.81 6.77
N MET A 6 22.29 5.43 7.94
CA MET A 6 21.18 5.23 8.88
C MET A 6 19.84 5.70 8.28
N GLY A 7 19.81 6.86 7.62
CA GLY A 7 18.62 7.37 6.92
C GLY A 7 18.13 6.43 5.82
N LYS A 8 19.05 5.91 4.99
CA LYS A 8 18.72 4.93 3.93
C LYS A 8 18.16 3.63 4.52
N GLN A 9 18.84 3.07 5.53
CA GLN A 9 18.41 1.83 6.18
C GLN A 9 17.01 1.97 6.83
N MET A 10 16.72 3.12 7.45
CA MET A 10 15.40 3.40 8.01
C MET A 10 14.34 3.51 6.91
N LEU A 11 14.65 4.16 5.78
CA LEU A 11 13.73 4.27 4.65
C LEU A 11 13.40 2.90 4.06
N ASP A 12 14.42 2.06 3.84
CA ASP A 12 14.26 0.68 3.34
C ASP A 12 13.40 -0.16 4.30
N PHE A 13 13.61 -0.01 5.61
CA PHE A 13 12.80 -0.66 6.64
C PHE A 13 11.33 -0.23 6.58
N TYR A 14 11.06 1.08 6.49
CA TYR A 14 9.68 1.59 6.39
C TYR A 14 8.98 1.13 5.13
N LYS A 15 9.66 1.16 3.99
CA LYS A 15 9.14 0.68 2.71
C LYS A 15 8.76 -0.80 2.78
N THR A 16 9.69 -1.63 3.26
CA THR A 16 9.47 -3.08 3.41
C THR A 16 8.32 -3.39 4.37
N THR A 17 8.28 -2.70 5.52
CA THR A 17 7.22 -2.88 6.52
C THR A 17 5.86 -2.47 5.95
N PHE A 18 5.81 -1.35 5.22
CA PHE A 18 4.61 -0.89 4.55
C PHE A 18 4.13 -1.87 3.48
N ASP A 19 5.01 -2.32 2.59
CA ASP A 19 4.67 -3.28 1.52
C ASP A 19 4.09 -4.58 2.09
N ASN A 20 4.74 -5.14 3.11
CA ASN A 20 4.28 -6.36 3.76
C ASN A 20 2.94 -6.17 4.47
N SER A 21 2.76 -5.05 5.18
CA SER A 21 1.52 -4.75 5.90
C SER A 21 0.36 -4.51 4.94
N PHE A 22 0.61 -3.79 3.84
CA PHE A 22 -0.37 -3.54 2.80
C PHE A 22 -0.80 -4.85 2.11
N ALA A 23 0.15 -5.72 1.75
CA ALA A 23 -0.15 -7.02 1.17
C ALA A 23 -0.98 -7.89 2.13
N ALA A 24 -0.64 -7.93 3.42
CA ALA A 24 -1.41 -8.65 4.43
C ALA A 24 -2.84 -8.13 4.55
N MET A 25 -3.02 -6.80 4.56
CA MET A 25 -4.35 -6.18 4.60
C MET A 25 -5.20 -6.54 3.38
N MET A 26 -4.61 -6.49 2.17
CA MET A 26 -5.31 -6.85 0.94
C MET A 26 -5.73 -8.32 0.93
N MET A 27 -4.87 -9.23 1.41
CA MET A 27 -5.23 -10.66 1.53
C MET A 27 -6.39 -10.88 2.51
N LEU A 28 -6.40 -10.20 3.66
CA LEU A 28 -7.49 -10.28 4.63
C LEU A 28 -8.80 -9.77 4.04
N GLN A 29 -8.76 -8.66 3.31
CA GLN A 29 -9.93 -8.11 2.63
C GLN A 29 -10.47 -9.09 1.58
N GLU A 30 -9.62 -9.68 0.75
CA GLU A 30 -10.02 -10.68 -0.25
C GLU A 30 -10.67 -11.90 0.41
N GLN A 31 -10.12 -12.37 1.53
CA GLN A 31 -10.68 -13.48 2.29
C GLN A 31 -12.07 -13.13 2.87
N MET A 32 -12.23 -11.92 3.42
CA MET A 32 -13.53 -11.44 3.91
C MET A 32 -14.57 -11.33 2.80
N GLU A 33 -14.18 -10.80 1.63
CA GLU A 33 -15.06 -10.74 0.46
C GLU A 33 -15.51 -12.12 0.01
N ARG A 34 -14.58 -13.09 -0.03
CA ARG A 34 -14.90 -14.48 -0.37
C ARG A 34 -15.89 -15.08 0.64
N MET A 35 -15.69 -14.83 1.93
CA MET A 35 -16.60 -15.30 2.98
C MET A 35 -17.99 -14.66 2.86
N ALA A 36 -18.05 -13.35 2.62
CA ALA A 36 -19.30 -12.62 2.42
C ALA A 36 -20.07 -13.13 1.18
N ASN A 37 -19.36 -13.38 0.08
CA ASN A 37 -19.96 -13.94 -1.14
C ASN A 37 -20.52 -15.35 -0.91
N LEU A 38 -19.82 -16.21 -0.17
CA LEU A 38 -20.33 -17.54 0.21
C LEU A 38 -21.58 -17.42 1.09
N TYR A 39 -21.56 -16.53 2.07
CA TYR A 39 -22.69 -16.31 2.98
C TYR A 39 -23.93 -15.80 2.25
N TRP A 40 -23.78 -14.84 1.33
CA TRP A 40 -24.91 -14.37 0.52
C TRP A 40 -25.43 -15.43 -0.45
N GLY A 41 -24.54 -16.24 -1.04
CA GLY A 41 -24.95 -17.35 -1.91
C GLY A 41 -25.81 -18.41 -1.19
N GLN A 42 -25.70 -18.50 0.14
CA GLN A 42 -26.52 -19.39 0.97
C GLN A 42 -27.83 -18.74 1.44
N MET A 43 -27.95 -17.42 1.37
CA MET A 43 -29.17 -16.71 1.77
C MET A 43 -30.17 -16.71 0.61
N ALA A 44 -31.34 -17.33 0.83
CA ALA A 44 -32.37 -17.51 -0.19
C ALA A 44 -32.93 -16.18 -0.77
N ASN A 45 -32.76 -15.04 -0.09
CA ASN A 45 -33.45 -13.78 -0.40
C ASN A 45 -32.56 -12.53 -0.23
N VAL A 46 -31.35 -12.49 -0.80
CA VAL A 46 -30.59 -11.22 -0.86
C VAL A 46 -31.12 -10.36 -2.02
N PRO A 47 -31.64 -9.14 -1.76
CA PRO A 47 -32.11 -8.23 -2.81
C PRO A 47 -30.97 -7.85 -3.78
N ASP A 48 -31.30 -7.67 -5.06
CA ASP A 48 -30.29 -7.38 -6.08
C ASP A 48 -29.64 -6.00 -5.91
N GLU A 49 -30.36 -4.99 -5.38
CA GLU A 49 -29.74 -3.70 -5.03
C GLU A 49 -28.62 -3.86 -4.00
N VAL A 50 -28.79 -4.75 -3.03
CA VAL A 50 -27.78 -4.99 -1.98
C VAL A 50 -26.53 -5.62 -2.60
N LYS A 51 -26.70 -6.62 -3.47
CA LYS A 51 -25.56 -7.25 -4.18
C LYS A 51 -24.80 -6.24 -5.01
N LYS A 52 -25.52 -5.38 -5.73
CA LYS A 52 -24.92 -4.33 -6.56
C LYS A 52 -24.17 -3.29 -5.72
N GLY A 53 -24.78 -2.82 -4.63
CA GLY A 53 -24.18 -1.85 -3.73
C GLY A 53 -22.88 -2.34 -3.10
N VAL A 54 -22.83 -3.60 -2.66
CA VAL A 54 -21.58 -4.19 -2.15
C VAL A 54 -20.56 -4.34 -3.28
N ALA A 55 -20.93 -4.84 -4.46
CA ALA A 55 -19.98 -5.01 -5.56
C ALA A 55 -19.33 -3.67 -5.96
N GLU A 56 -20.11 -2.58 -6.03
CA GLU A 56 -19.61 -1.23 -6.29
C GLU A 56 -18.73 -0.71 -5.14
N TRP A 57 -19.10 -0.96 -3.89
CA TRP A 57 -18.31 -0.60 -2.72
C TRP A 57 -16.96 -1.32 -2.69
N THR A 58 -16.94 -2.64 -2.87
CA THR A 58 -15.74 -3.47 -2.97
C THR A 58 -14.82 -2.99 -4.10
N LYS A 59 -15.36 -2.71 -5.28
CA LYS A 59 -14.59 -2.19 -6.40
C LYS A 59 -13.96 -0.84 -6.07
N SER A 60 -14.73 0.07 -5.46
CA SER A 60 -14.25 1.39 -5.07
C SER A 60 -13.19 1.32 -3.97
N TYR A 61 -13.37 0.44 -2.99
CA TYR A 61 -12.40 0.21 -1.92
C TYR A 61 -11.07 -0.30 -2.48
N LYS A 62 -11.09 -1.34 -3.34
CA LYS A 62 -9.87 -1.87 -3.98
C LYS A 62 -9.12 -0.79 -4.75
N LYS A 63 -9.84 0.00 -5.55
CA LYS A 63 -9.25 1.12 -6.29
C LYS A 63 -8.60 2.14 -5.34
N ASN A 64 -9.28 2.52 -4.26
CA ASN A 64 -8.73 3.47 -3.29
C ASN A 64 -7.47 2.92 -2.59
N CYS A 65 -7.42 1.62 -2.30
CA CYS A 65 -6.22 0.97 -1.77
C CYS A 65 -5.07 0.99 -2.77
N GLU A 66 -5.33 0.70 -4.05
CA GLU A 66 -4.31 0.77 -5.12
C GLU A 66 -3.78 2.20 -5.31
N ASP A 67 -4.67 3.20 -5.32
CA ASP A 67 -4.29 4.61 -5.41
C ASP A 67 -3.45 5.05 -4.20
N PHE A 68 -3.81 4.58 -2.99
CA PHE A 68 -3.02 4.81 -1.78
C PHE A 68 -1.64 4.16 -1.86
N LYS A 69 -1.56 2.89 -2.30
CA LYS A 69 -0.28 2.19 -2.50
C LYS A 69 0.62 2.96 -3.47
N LYS A 70 0.07 3.40 -4.59
CA LYS A 70 0.80 4.19 -5.59
C LYS A 70 1.32 5.50 -5.00
N MET A 71 0.50 6.21 -4.23
CA MET A 71 0.92 7.45 -3.56
C MET A 71 2.08 7.23 -2.59
N MET A 72 2.03 6.13 -1.83
CA MET A 72 3.10 5.76 -0.90
C MET A 72 4.38 5.38 -1.64
N ASP A 73 4.29 4.61 -2.73
CA ASP A 73 5.43 4.23 -3.56
C ASP A 73 6.13 5.43 -4.18
N ASP A 74 5.35 6.38 -4.70
CA ASP A 74 5.89 7.62 -5.25
C ASP A 74 6.53 8.50 -4.17
N SER A 75 6.00 8.46 -2.94
CA SER A 75 6.60 9.16 -1.79
C SER A 75 7.93 8.54 -1.37
N PHE A 76 8.02 7.21 -1.30
CA PHE A 76 9.28 6.51 -1.02
C PHE A 76 10.34 6.82 -2.09
N LYS A 77 9.98 6.79 -3.38
CA LYS A 77 10.89 7.17 -4.48
C LYS A 77 11.42 8.60 -4.35
N LYS A 78 10.56 9.56 -3.98
CA LYS A 78 10.98 10.96 -3.76
C LYS A 78 11.96 11.07 -2.60
N LEU A 79 11.73 10.35 -1.51
CA LEU A 79 12.65 10.32 -0.36
C LEU A 79 13.99 9.65 -0.73
N GLU A 80 13.97 8.56 -1.48
CA GLU A 80 15.17 7.90 -2.00
C GLU A 80 15.98 8.86 -2.89
N ALA A 81 15.32 9.59 -3.80
CA ALA A 81 15.97 10.58 -4.66
C ALA A 81 16.60 11.72 -3.86
N PHE A 82 15.87 12.28 -2.88
CA PHE A 82 16.37 13.35 -2.01
C PHE A 82 17.62 12.93 -1.22
N LEU A 83 17.63 11.71 -0.66
CA LEU A 83 18.80 11.18 0.02
C LEU A 83 19.99 10.97 -0.94
N GLY A 84 19.73 10.50 -2.16
CA GLY A 84 20.75 10.33 -3.20
C GLY A 84 21.35 11.65 -3.70
N GLU A 85 20.53 12.69 -3.85
CA GLU A 85 20.99 14.05 -4.20
C GLU A 85 21.84 14.66 -3.06
N ALA A 86 21.41 14.48 -1.81
CA ALA A 86 22.15 14.92 -0.64
C ALA A 86 23.52 14.21 -0.48
N GLU A 87 23.64 12.96 -0.96
CA GLU A 87 24.91 12.24 -1.00
C GLU A 87 25.85 12.80 -2.08
N LYS A 88 25.32 13.07 -3.29
CA LYS A 88 26.10 13.64 -4.40
C LYS A 88 26.61 15.06 -4.07
N ALA A 89 25.77 15.90 -3.49
CA ALA A 89 26.10 17.29 -3.15
C ALA A 89 27.19 17.40 -2.07
N GLU A 90 27.27 16.44 -1.14
CA GLU A 90 28.35 16.38 -0.16
C GLU A 90 29.66 15.93 -0.80
N LYS A 91 29.64 14.85 -1.60
CA LYS A 91 30.83 14.34 -2.29
C LYS A 91 31.52 15.42 -3.13
N ALA A 92 30.74 16.28 -3.79
CA ALA A 92 31.22 17.41 -4.58
C ALA A 92 31.81 18.57 -3.75
N LYS A 93 31.53 18.67 -2.44
CA LYS A 93 32.12 19.66 -1.53
C LYS A 93 33.43 19.20 -0.90
N THR A 94 33.64 17.89 -0.83
CA THR A 94 34.85 17.26 -0.28
C THR A 94 35.90 16.87 -1.33
N ALA A 95 35.57 17.01 -2.62
CA ALA A 95 36.49 16.86 -3.75
C ALA A 95 37.05 18.23 -4.15
#